data_AF-A0A0M0LR63-F1
#
_entry.id   AF-A0A0M0LR63-F1
#
_cell.length_a   1.000
_cell.length_b   1.000
_cell.length_c   1.000
_cell.angle_alpha   90.00
_cell.angle_beta   90.00
_cell.angle_gamma   90.00
#
_symmetry.space_group_name_H-M   'P 1'
#
loop_
_entity.id
_entity.type
_entity.pdbx_description
1 polymer ?
#
loop_
_entity_poly.entity_id
_entity_poly.type
_entity_poly.pdbx_seq_one_letter_code
_entity_poly.pdbx_strand_id
1 'polypeptide(L)'
;MDLLAQKGFECKTHAKECGNTRTAYMDRLLESKFVFSPQGMGMNNHRDWEALLAGAVPLVDYHAELEQMWETLPVVRVRDWANVTPAFLETEWVRLHLDANLEWTRIYLPFWLDRLLHAVDGAEPHKSVESKARISVR
;
A
#
# COMPACT_ATOMS: atom_id res chain seq x y z
N MET A 1 -26.36 -0.63 -12.33
CA MET A 1 -25.51 -1.74 -12.79
C MET A 1 -24.17 -1.60 -12.10
N ASP A 2 -23.69 -2.65 -11.44
CA ASP A 2 -22.42 -2.65 -10.70
C ASP A 2 -21.25 -2.48 -11.68
N LEU A 3 -20.49 -1.38 -11.53
CA LEU A 3 -19.35 -1.04 -12.40
C LEU A 3 -18.29 -2.14 -12.39
N LEU A 4 -18.11 -2.82 -11.26
CA LEU A 4 -17.16 -3.91 -11.12
C LEU A 4 -17.62 -5.14 -11.91
N ALA A 5 -18.92 -5.46 -11.85
CA ALA A 5 -19.50 -6.53 -12.64
C ALA A 5 -19.37 -6.28 -14.16
N GLN A 6 -19.55 -5.02 -14.60
CA GLN A 6 -19.32 -4.64 -16.00
C GLN A 6 -17.86 -4.83 -16.44
N LYS A 7 -16.91 -4.74 -15.50
CA LYS A 7 -15.47 -4.98 -15.74
C LYS A 7 -15.08 -6.45 -15.59
N GLY A 8 -16.04 -7.35 -15.39
CA GLY A 8 -15.83 -8.79 -15.28
C GLY A 8 -15.44 -9.26 -13.88
N PHE A 9 -15.61 -8.43 -12.85
CA PHE A 9 -15.43 -8.84 -11.46
C PHE A 9 -16.70 -9.46 -10.90
N GLU A 10 -16.58 -10.67 -10.36
CA GLU A 10 -17.68 -11.37 -9.73
C GLU A 10 -17.57 -11.29 -8.20
N CYS A 11 -18.60 -10.76 -7.55
CA CYS A 11 -18.71 -10.83 -6.10
C CYS A 11 -19.19 -12.23 -5.71
N LYS A 12 -18.28 -13.07 -5.19
CA LYS A 12 -18.63 -14.44 -4.75
C LYS A 12 -19.54 -14.47 -3.53
N THR A 13 -19.60 -13.38 -2.76
CA THR A 13 -20.41 -13.27 -1.54
C THR A 13 -21.56 -12.28 -1.75
N HIS A 14 -22.70 -12.78 -2.25
CA HIS A 14 -23.99 -12.09 -2.18
C HIS A 14 -24.63 -12.15 -0.79
N ALA A 15 -23.89 -12.56 0.25
CA ALA A 15 -24.43 -12.61 1.59
C ALA A 15 -24.76 -11.19 2.06
N LYS A 16 -25.98 -11.00 2.56
CA LYS A 16 -26.46 -9.79 3.26
C LYS A 16 -25.58 -9.35 4.45
N GLU A 17 -24.50 -10.08 4.72
CA GLU A 17 -23.63 -10.02 5.87
C GLU A 17 -22.18 -10.16 5.40
N CYS A 18 -21.69 -9.27 4.53
CA CYS A 18 -20.26 -9.04 4.49
C CYS A 18 -19.87 -8.42 5.84
N GLY A 19 -19.62 -9.27 6.85
CA GLY A 19 -19.28 -8.83 8.20
C GLY A 19 -18.22 -7.74 8.12
N ASN A 20 -18.49 -6.61 8.76
CA ASN A 20 -17.59 -5.45 8.83
C ASN A 20 -16.65 -5.55 10.04
N THR A 21 -16.51 -6.75 10.60
CA THR A 21 -15.59 -7.02 11.70
C THR A 21 -14.17 -7.03 11.18
N ARG A 22 -13.22 -6.66 12.05
CA ARG A 22 -11.80 -6.69 11.70
C ARG A 22 -11.35 -8.10 11.30
N THR A 23 -11.84 -9.13 11.97
CA THR A 23 -11.52 -10.53 11.64
C THR A 23 -11.95 -10.89 10.22
N ALA A 24 -13.22 -10.61 9.86
CA ALA A 24 -13.72 -10.90 8.52
C ALA A 24 -13.00 -10.10 7.42
N TYR A 25 -12.51 -8.90 7.74
CA TYR A 25 -11.65 -8.14 6.84
C TYR A 25 -10.28 -8.82 6.63
N MET A 26 -9.61 -9.21 7.72
CA MET A 26 -8.31 -9.88 7.64
C MET A 26 -8.39 -11.22 6.92
N ASP A 27 -9.44 -12.02 7.16
CA ASP A 27 -9.65 -13.29 6.49
C ASP A 27 -9.76 -13.09 4.96
N ARG A 28 -10.49 -12.05 4.53
CA ARG A 28 -10.59 -11.71 3.10
C ARG A 28 -9.26 -11.27 2.51
N LEU A 29 -8.43 -10.53 3.25
CA LEU A 29 -7.10 -10.17 2.77
C LEU A 29 -6.23 -11.41 2.56
N LEU A 30 -6.23 -12.34 3.52
CA LEU A 30 -5.47 -13.59 3.46
C LEU A 30 -5.92 -14.52 2.32
N GLU A 31 -7.18 -14.46 1.93
CA GLU A 31 -7.74 -15.25 0.82
C GLU A 31 -7.59 -14.56 -0.55
N SER A 32 -7.12 -13.31 -0.60
CA SER A 32 -7.09 -12.51 -1.81
C SER A 32 -5.72 -12.55 -2.50
N LYS A 33 -5.72 -12.73 -3.82
CA LYS A 33 -4.51 -12.50 -4.63
C LYS A 33 -4.18 -11.01 -4.77
N PHE A 34 -5.23 -10.20 -4.97
CA PHE A 34 -5.15 -8.77 -5.26
C PHE A 34 -6.11 -8.00 -4.36
N VAL A 35 -5.70 -6.82 -3.91
CA VAL A 35 -6.52 -5.95 -3.04
C VAL A 35 -6.61 -4.55 -3.63
N PHE A 36 -7.83 -4.08 -3.89
CA PHE A 36 -8.06 -2.71 -4.32
C PHE A 36 -7.78 -1.75 -3.17
N SER A 37 -6.76 -0.91 -3.35
CA SER A 37 -6.37 0.14 -2.40
C SER A 37 -6.20 1.49 -3.09
N PRO A 38 -7.28 2.02 -3.71
CA PRO A 38 -7.23 3.37 -4.24
C PRO A 38 -6.97 4.38 -3.12
N GLN A 39 -6.38 5.50 -3.49
CA GLN A 39 -6.08 6.62 -2.61
C GLN A 39 -7.35 7.08 -1.88
N GLY A 40 -7.18 7.35 -0.59
CA GLY A 40 -8.20 7.96 0.24
C GLY A 40 -7.96 9.46 0.34
N MET A 41 -7.85 9.95 1.57
CA MET A 41 -7.47 11.35 1.85
C MET A 41 -5.96 11.61 1.72
N GLY A 42 -5.13 10.56 1.73
CA GLY A 42 -3.68 10.64 1.59
C GLY A 42 -3.17 9.86 0.39
N MET A 43 -1.89 10.07 0.03
CA MET A 43 -1.24 9.40 -1.10
C MET A 43 -1.03 7.89 -0.89
N ASN A 44 -0.96 7.44 0.38
CA ASN A 44 -0.91 6.02 0.75
C ASN A 44 -2.01 5.69 1.77
N ASN A 45 -2.30 4.41 1.93
CA ASN A 45 -3.36 3.89 2.78
C ASN A 45 -2.84 2.77 3.69
N HIS A 46 -3.44 2.58 4.86
CA HIS A 46 -3.15 1.44 5.75
C HIS A 46 -3.38 0.10 5.03
N ARG A 47 -4.38 0.06 4.14
CA ARG A 47 -4.73 -1.12 3.34
C ARG A 47 -3.60 -1.61 2.43
N ASP A 48 -2.73 -0.72 1.96
CA ASP A 48 -1.57 -1.11 1.13
C ASP A 48 -0.68 -2.08 1.91
N TRP A 49 -0.37 -1.69 3.15
CA TRP A 49 0.50 -2.44 4.05
C TRP A 49 -0.19 -3.69 4.62
N GLU A 50 -1.48 -3.61 4.94
CA GLU A 50 -2.25 -4.76 5.40
C GLU A 50 -2.35 -5.84 4.32
N ALA A 51 -2.57 -5.46 3.06
CA ALA A 51 -2.56 -6.39 1.93
C ALA A 51 -1.20 -7.06 1.75
N LEU A 52 -0.12 -6.27 1.76
CA LEU A 52 1.25 -6.79 1.66
C LEU A 52 1.58 -7.75 2.81
N LEU A 53 1.21 -7.40 4.05
CA LEU A 53 1.40 -8.27 5.22
C LEU A 53 0.58 -9.56 5.14
N ALA A 54 -0.58 -9.52 4.50
CA ALA A 54 -1.41 -10.70 4.24
C ALA A 54 -0.89 -11.55 3.05
N GLY A 55 0.17 -11.11 2.37
CA GLY A 55 0.72 -11.78 1.18
C GLY A 55 -0.05 -11.48 -0.11
N ALA A 56 -0.98 -10.54 -0.08
CA ALA A 56 -1.74 -10.08 -1.24
C ALA A 56 -1.03 -8.91 -1.94
N VAL A 57 -1.33 -8.72 -3.22
CA VAL A 57 -0.79 -7.63 -4.04
C VAL A 57 -1.75 -6.43 -4.02
N PRO A 58 -1.39 -5.29 -3.41
CA PRO A 58 -2.23 -4.09 -3.47
C PRO A 58 -2.19 -3.45 -4.86
N LEU A 59 -3.36 -2.96 -5.29
CA LEU A 59 -3.52 -2.04 -6.41
C LEU A 59 -3.61 -0.63 -5.83
N VAL A 60 -2.62 0.21 -6.11
CA VAL A 60 -2.51 1.58 -5.59
C VAL A 60 -2.55 2.59 -6.73
N ASP A 61 -2.97 3.82 -6.45
CA ASP A 61 -2.86 4.89 -7.43
C ASP A 61 -1.40 5.17 -7.79
N TYR A 62 -1.15 5.44 -9.07
CA TYR A 62 0.16 5.84 -9.52
C TYR A 62 0.48 7.27 -9.04
N HIS A 63 1.49 7.38 -8.19
CA HIS A 63 2.18 8.62 -7.86
C HIS A 63 3.67 8.46 -8.14
N ALA A 64 4.29 9.43 -8.82
CA ALA A 64 5.70 9.37 -9.17
C ALA A 64 6.58 9.50 -7.91
N GLU A 65 6.14 10.32 -6.96
CA GLU A 65 6.77 10.62 -5.68
C GLU A 65 6.86 9.40 -4.77
N LEU A 66 5.99 8.40 -4.97
CA LEU A 66 5.96 7.17 -4.18
C LEU A 66 6.70 6.00 -4.85
N GLU A 67 7.37 6.21 -5.99
CA GLU A 67 8.08 5.13 -6.70
C GLU A 67 9.04 4.36 -5.80
N GLN A 68 9.83 5.08 -5.01
CA GLN A 68 10.81 4.48 -4.11
C GLN A 68 10.18 3.74 -2.92
N MET A 69 8.95 4.09 -2.56
CA MET A 69 8.21 3.40 -1.50
C MET A 69 7.88 1.97 -1.90
N TRP A 70 7.55 1.77 -3.17
CA TRP A 70 7.12 0.48 -3.73
C TRP A 70 8.24 -0.33 -4.38
N GLU A 71 9.45 0.21 -4.40
CA GLU A 71 10.63 -0.48 -4.91
C GLU A 71 10.77 -1.84 -4.23
N THR A 72 11.00 -2.90 -5.02
CA THR A 72 11.17 -4.28 -4.56
C THR A 72 9.98 -4.88 -3.78
N LEU A 73 8.81 -4.22 -3.78
CA LEU A 73 7.57 -4.75 -3.21
C LEU A 73 6.58 -5.13 -4.32
N PRO A 74 5.79 -6.20 -4.12
CA PRO A 74 4.82 -6.63 -5.12
C PRO A 74 3.57 -5.75 -5.08
N VAL A 75 3.60 -4.64 -5.82
CA VAL A 75 2.52 -3.64 -5.89
C VAL A 75 2.16 -3.38 -7.35
N VAL A 76 0.86 -3.24 -7.65
CA VAL A 76 0.38 -2.78 -8.95
C VAL A 76 0.06 -1.28 -8.87
N ARG A 77 0.85 -0.45 -9.55
CA ARG A 77 0.64 1.01 -9.60
C ARG A 77 -0.27 1.37 -10.78
N VAL A 78 -1.53 1.66 -10.48
CA VAL A 78 -2.60 1.91 -11.45
C VAL A 78 -2.62 3.38 -11.86
N ARG A 79 -2.37 3.67 -13.13
CA ARG A 79 -2.51 5.04 -13.70
C ARG A 79 -3.95 5.38 -14.08
N ASP A 80 -4.69 4.37 -14.51
CA ASP A 80 -6.07 4.50 -14.96
C ASP A 80 -6.86 3.26 -14.54
N TRP A 81 -7.75 3.45 -13.57
CA TRP A 81 -8.61 2.41 -13.02
C TRP A 81 -9.56 1.81 -14.06
N ALA A 82 -9.85 2.50 -15.17
CA ALA A 82 -10.68 1.96 -16.23
C ALA A 82 -10.05 0.75 -16.94
N ASN A 83 -8.72 0.62 -16.88
CA ASN A 83 -7.97 -0.49 -17.49
C ASN A 83 -7.88 -1.72 -16.58
N VAL A 84 -8.26 -1.57 -15.30
CA VAL A 84 -8.21 -2.67 -14.34
C VAL A 84 -9.34 -3.65 -14.64
N THR A 85 -8.93 -4.83 -15.11
CA THR A 85 -9.81 -5.96 -15.48
C THR A 85 -9.16 -7.26 -15.01
N PRO A 86 -9.90 -8.37 -14.91
CA PRO A 86 -9.29 -9.66 -14.57
C PRO A 86 -8.11 -10.06 -15.46
N ALA A 87 -8.22 -9.82 -16.78
CA ALA A 87 -7.13 -10.12 -17.73
C ALA A 87 -5.87 -9.26 -17.50
N PHE A 88 -6.06 -7.97 -17.20
CA PHE A 88 -4.98 -7.08 -16.81
C PHE A 88 -4.28 -7.59 -15.54
N LEU A 89 -5.04 -7.99 -14.52
CA LEU A 89 -4.50 -8.48 -13.26
C LEU A 89 -3.74 -9.81 -13.41
N GLU A 90 -4.19 -10.72 -14.25
CA GLU A 90 -3.43 -11.95 -14.55
C GLU A 90 -2.09 -11.63 -15.24
N THR A 91 -2.05 -10.61 -16.10
CA THR A 91 -0.79 -10.15 -16.72
C THR A 91 0.16 -9.58 -15.67
N GLU A 92 -0.35 -8.73 -14.77
CA GLU A 92 0.43 -8.18 -13.66
C GLU A 92 0.89 -9.26 -12.67
N TRP A 93 0.07 -10.28 -12.43
CA TRP A 93 0.44 -11.42 -11.59
C TRP A 93 1.69 -12.12 -12.12
N VAL A 94 1.71 -12.44 -13.41
CA VAL A 94 2.86 -13.07 -14.07
C VAL A 94 4.08 -12.16 -14.00
N ARG A 95 3.92 -10.86 -14.29
CA ARG A 95 5.02 -9.87 -14.22
C ARG A 95 5.68 -9.85 -12.84
N LEU A 96 4.88 -9.81 -11.77
CA LEU A 96 5.36 -9.76 -10.39
C LEU A 96 6.03 -11.07 -9.94
N HIS A 97 5.59 -12.22 -10.44
CA HIS A 97 6.17 -13.53 -10.07
C HIS A 97 7.47 -13.87 -10.81
N LEU A 98 7.76 -13.18 -11.92
CA LEU A 98 9.04 -13.29 -12.61
C LEU A 98 10.13 -12.44 -11.95
N ASP A 99 9.76 -11.50 -11.09
CA ASP A 99 10.72 -10.67 -10.35
C ASP A 99 11.22 -11.42 -9.11
N ALA A 100 12.49 -11.81 -9.13
CA ALA A 100 13.12 -12.55 -8.04
C ALA A 100 13.64 -11.65 -6.90
N ASN A 101 13.54 -10.31 -7.03
CA ASN A 101 14.19 -9.36 -6.14
C ASN A 101 13.24 -8.75 -5.10
N LEU A 102 12.28 -9.53 -4.59
CA LEU A 102 11.35 -9.03 -3.57
C LEU A 102 12.05 -8.84 -2.21
N GLU A 103 11.92 -7.64 -1.65
CA GLU A 103 12.54 -7.25 -0.38
C GLU A 103 11.42 -6.90 0.62
N TRP A 104 11.09 -7.86 1.48
CA TRP A 104 9.95 -7.73 2.39
C TRP A 104 10.24 -6.89 3.63
N THR A 105 11.51 -6.57 3.96
CA THR A 105 11.82 -5.79 5.17
C THR A 105 11.29 -4.36 5.10
N ARG A 106 11.15 -3.79 3.88
CA ARG A 106 10.47 -2.52 3.60
C ARG A 106 9.04 -2.39 4.13
N ILE A 107 8.35 -3.48 4.42
CA ILE A 107 6.99 -3.40 5.00
C ILE A 107 7.03 -2.96 6.46
N TYR A 108 8.15 -3.19 7.14
CA TYR A 108 8.26 -2.96 8.57
C TYR A 108 8.90 -1.61 8.88
N LEU A 109 8.43 -0.97 9.95
CA LEU A 109 8.94 0.31 10.43
C LEU A 109 10.48 0.35 10.62
N PRO A 110 11.17 -0.71 11.11
CA PRO A 110 12.62 -0.67 11.29
C PRO A 110 13.41 -0.32 10.03
N PHE A 111 12.99 -0.81 8.85
CA PHE A 111 13.65 -0.45 7.58
C PHE A 111 13.61 1.06 7.33
N TRP A 112 12.43 1.67 7.51
CA TRP A 112 12.25 3.10 7.29
C TRP A 112 12.90 3.94 8.36
N LEU A 113 12.92 3.47 9.61
CA LEU A 113 13.60 4.14 10.70
C LEU A 113 15.12 4.18 10.47
N ASP A 114 15.71 3.05 10.08
CA ASP A 114 17.12 2.97 9.72
C ASP A 114 17.47 3.97 8.61
N ARG A 115 16.66 3.97 7.54
CA ARG A 115 16.85 4.88 6.41
C ARG A 115 16.69 6.36 6.79
N LEU A 116 15.75 6.68 7.67
CA LEU A 116 15.55 8.04 8.18
C LEU A 116 16.77 8.49 9.00
N LEU A 117 17.26 7.65 9.91
CA LEU A 117 18.40 7.98 10.77
C LEU A 117 19.67 8.21 9.93
N HIS A 118 19.95 7.34 8.95
CA HIS A 118 21.07 7.54 8.03
C HIS A 118 20.96 8.84 7.21
N ALA A 119 19.75 9.23 6.81
CA ALA A 119 19.53 10.49 6.09
C ALA A 119 19.76 11.71 6.99
N VAL A 120 19.46 11.60 8.29
CA VAL A 120 19.71 12.65 9.29
C VAL A 120 21.18 12.75 9.64
N ASP A 121 21.88 11.63 9.82
CA ASP A 121 23.31 11.60 10.15
C ASP A 121 24.20 12.05 8.99
N GLY A 122 23.77 11.79 7.75
CA GLY A 122 24.42 12.29 6.54
C GLY A 122 24.08 13.74 6.19
N ALA A 123 23.11 14.35 6.88
CA ALA A 123 22.79 15.76 6.72
C ALA A 123 23.64 16.59 7.69
N GLU A 124 24.42 17.53 7.16
CA GLU A 124 25.06 18.58 7.98
C GLU A 124 24.01 19.17 8.94
N PRO A 125 24.34 19.36 10.23
CA PRO A 125 23.36 19.75 11.23
C PRO A 125 22.66 21.03 10.80
N HIS A 126 21.35 20.94 10.58
CA HIS A 126 20.51 22.09 10.31
C HIS A 126 20.64 23.05 11.50
N LYS A 127 21.21 24.25 11.27
CA LYS A 127 21.36 25.28 12.29
C LYS A 127 20.01 25.46 12.99
N SER A 128 19.96 25.11 14.27
CA SER A 128 18.78 25.33 15.09
C SER A 128 18.50 26.84 15.09
N VAL A 129 17.33 27.22 14.60
CA VAL A 129 16.79 28.54 14.91
C VAL A 129 16.45 28.48 16.39
N GLU A 130 17.18 29.21 17.22
CA GLU A 130 16.90 29.35 18.65
C GLU A 130 15.49 29.91 18.85
N SER A 131 14.50 29.04 19.05
CA SER A 131 13.19 29.46 19.52
C SER A 131 13.26 29.67 21.03
N LYS A 132 13.45 30.92 21.46
CA LYS A 132 13.15 31.34 22.83
C LYS A 132 11.64 31.22 23.08
N ALA A 133 11.19 30.05 23.50
CA ALA A 133 9.89 29.88 24.13
C ALA A 133 10.11 29.29 25.53
N ARG A 134 10.16 30.19 26.53
CA ARG A 134 10.07 29.81 27.95
C ARG A 134 8.64 29.33 28.21
N ILE A 135 8.45 28.03 28.38
CA ILE A 135 7.23 27.50 28.99
C ILE A 135 7.47 27.46 30.50
N SER A 136 6.88 28.43 31.20
CA SER A 136 6.72 28.38 32.66
C SER A 136 5.57 27.43 32.96
N VAL A 137 5.87 26.32 33.61
CA VAL A 137 4.85 25.48 34.24
C VAL A 137 4.65 26.01 35.66
N ARG A 138 3.39 26.28 36.02
CA ARG A 138 2.96 26.54 37.41
C ARG A 138 2.58 25.23 38.07
#